data_AF-A0A1A0V5Y9-F1
#
_entry.id   AF-A0A1A0V5Y9-F1
#
_cell.length_a   1.000
_cell.length_b   1.000
_cell.length_c   1.000
_cell.angle_alpha   90.00
_cell.angle_beta   90.00
_cell.angle_gamma   90.00
#
_symmetry.space_group_name_H-M   'P 1'
#
loop_
_entity.id
_entity.type
_entity.pdbx_description
1 polymer ?
#
loop_
_entity_poly.entity_id
_entity_poly.type
_entity_poly.pdbx_seq_one_letter_code
_entity_poly.pdbx_strand_id
1 'polypeptide(L)'
;MSPTTRIRTAGATAAAMLVGSVLFPGGAAAQPSAETEAQPAPEVLHNVIYRARADGTSRGAVVAYKMDDHNVNSAQPTLLPGQTFEVNAVLADPQLAGMEISIEWPYGSNLHCEILVDDQIVAKADQFIAPRLLRPKDDPMYGVLQCGAPLNLPTDGAATAPTPDVSTPLPPEA
;
A
#
# COMPACT_ATOMS: atom_id res chain seq x y z
N MET A 1 -15.67 -10.07 66.04
CA MET A 1 -15.87 -9.35 67.31
C MET A 1 -15.04 -8.06 67.28
N SER A 2 -15.69 -6.90 67.45
CA SER A 2 -15.04 -5.58 67.59
C SER A 2 -14.31 -5.44 68.94
N PRO A 3 -13.48 -4.39 69.14
CA PRO A 3 -14.03 -3.11 69.58
C PRO A 3 -13.41 -1.84 68.94
N THR A 4 -14.30 -0.87 68.75
CA THR A 4 -14.10 0.57 68.55
C THR A 4 -13.28 1.20 69.70
N THR A 5 -12.51 2.28 69.47
CA THR A 5 -12.51 3.53 70.31
C THR A 5 -11.66 4.66 69.67
N ARG A 6 -12.13 5.90 69.86
CA ARG A 6 -11.74 7.19 69.28
C ARG A 6 -10.81 8.01 70.19
N ILE A 7 -10.01 8.94 69.64
CA ILE A 7 -9.54 10.21 70.27
C ILE A 7 -9.22 11.20 69.10
N ARG A 8 -9.98 12.26 68.74
CA ARG A 8 -10.23 13.64 69.28
C ARG A 8 -8.99 14.55 69.45
N THR A 9 -8.66 15.35 68.42
CA THR A 9 -8.81 16.84 68.27
C THR A 9 -7.87 17.74 69.09
N ALA A 10 -7.18 18.68 68.44
CA ALA A 10 -7.37 20.14 68.58
C ALA A 10 -6.24 20.97 67.89
N GLY A 11 -6.62 22.10 67.29
CA GLY A 11 -5.70 23.12 66.78
C GLY A 11 -6.38 24.13 65.85
N ALA A 12 -7.26 24.98 66.41
CA ALA A 12 -7.83 26.17 65.77
C ALA A 12 -6.79 27.32 65.79
N THR A 13 -6.82 28.41 65.01
CA THR A 13 -7.90 29.40 64.77
C THR A 13 -7.46 30.48 63.75
N ALA A 14 -8.46 31.03 63.03
CA ALA A 14 -8.69 32.44 62.63
C ALA A 14 -7.66 33.16 61.71
N ALA A 15 -7.97 33.65 60.51
CA ALA A 15 -9.05 34.51 59.97
C ALA A 15 -8.54 35.94 59.69
N ALA A 16 -8.63 36.38 58.44
CA ALA A 16 -8.78 37.79 58.09
C ALA A 16 -9.54 37.89 56.75
N MET A 17 -10.68 38.56 56.80
CA MET A 17 -11.58 38.87 55.68
C MET A 17 -11.10 40.13 54.92
N LEU A 18 -11.80 40.40 53.81
CA LEU A 18 -12.10 41.69 53.14
C LEU A 18 -11.36 41.90 51.81
N VAL A 19 -12.03 41.69 50.68
CA VAL A 19 -12.94 42.60 49.95
C VAL A 19 -12.19 43.43 48.89
N GLY A 20 -12.67 43.35 47.65
CA GLY A 20 -12.73 44.51 46.75
C GLY A 20 -11.72 44.54 45.60
N SER A 21 -12.23 44.16 44.41
CA SER A 21 -12.09 44.89 43.14
C SER A 21 -10.71 45.36 42.69
N VAL A 22 -10.20 44.80 41.58
CA VAL A 22 -10.12 45.54 40.29
C VAL A 22 -10.14 44.54 39.13
N LEU A 23 -11.11 44.67 38.23
CA LEU A 23 -11.05 44.14 36.87
C LEU A 23 -9.96 44.91 36.13
N PHE A 24 -8.78 44.31 35.95
CA PHE A 24 -7.83 44.80 34.97
C PHE A 24 -8.13 44.10 33.63
N PRO A 25 -8.61 44.79 32.59
CA PRO A 25 -8.48 44.27 31.24
C PRO A 25 -6.98 44.18 30.95
N GLY A 26 -6.45 42.96 30.98
CA GLY A 26 -5.10 42.71 30.51
C GLY A 26 -5.01 43.19 29.06
N GLY A 27 -4.23 44.23 28.80
CA GLY A 27 -3.95 44.68 27.46
C GLY A 27 -3.34 43.53 26.67
N ALA A 28 -3.99 43.16 25.57
CA ALA A 28 -3.44 42.23 24.60
C ALA A 28 -2.22 42.90 23.96
N ALA A 29 -1.03 42.60 24.48
CA ALA A 29 0.19 42.79 23.72
C ALA A 29 0.12 41.79 22.55
N ALA A 30 0.02 42.31 21.33
CA ALA A 30 0.11 41.52 20.11
C ALA A 30 1.37 40.66 20.16
N GLN A 31 1.20 39.36 20.36
CA GLN A 31 2.27 38.39 20.19
C GLN A 31 2.70 38.46 18.71
N PRO A 32 4.01 38.53 18.41
CA PRO A 32 4.46 38.39 17.03
C PRO A 32 3.94 37.04 16.57
N SER A 33 3.23 37.05 15.43
CA SER A 33 2.60 35.89 14.83
C SER A 33 3.59 34.73 14.89
N ALA A 34 3.30 33.71 15.71
CA ALA A 34 3.90 32.42 15.50
C ALA A 34 3.53 32.05 14.08
N GLU A 35 4.53 32.04 13.18
CA GLU A 35 4.39 31.42 11.88
C GLU A 35 3.94 29.99 12.18
N THR A 36 2.63 29.74 12.01
CA THR A 36 2.08 28.40 11.99
C THR A 36 2.83 27.70 10.87
N GLU A 37 3.86 26.92 11.21
CA GLU A 37 4.46 25.97 10.28
C GLU A 37 3.29 25.17 9.71
N ALA A 38 3.02 25.37 8.41
CA ALA A 38 1.97 24.64 7.73
C ALA A 38 2.32 23.16 7.84
N GLN A 39 1.55 22.42 8.63
CA GLN A 39 1.65 20.96 8.62
C GLN A 39 1.39 20.52 7.17
N PRO A 40 2.30 19.73 6.56
CA PRO A 40 2.06 19.21 5.22
C PRO A 40 0.71 18.48 5.22
N ALA A 41 -0.05 18.67 4.14
CA ALA A 41 -1.32 17.98 3.97
C ALA A 41 -1.10 16.47 4.17
N PRO A 42 -1.99 15.77 4.89
CA PRO A 42 -1.83 14.34 5.10
C PRO A 42 -1.81 13.63 3.74
N GLU A 43 -0.78 12.81 3.54
CA GLU A 43 -0.69 11.93 2.39
C GLU A 43 -1.84 10.92 2.46
N VAL A 44 -2.66 10.89 1.41
CA VAL A 44 -3.81 9.99 1.33
C VAL A 44 -3.29 8.62 0.91
N LEU A 45 -3.41 7.65 1.80
CA LEU A 45 -3.05 6.27 1.52
C LEU A 45 -4.31 5.48 1.14
N HIS A 46 -4.16 4.64 0.13
CA HIS A 46 -5.23 3.82 -0.42
C HIS A 46 -5.04 2.36 -0.04
N ASN A 47 -6.11 1.72 0.41
CA ASN A 47 -6.09 0.29 0.70
C ASN A 47 -6.31 -0.48 -0.61
N VAL A 48 -5.32 -1.28 -1.00
CA VAL A 48 -5.37 -2.06 -2.23
C VAL A 48 -5.48 -3.54 -1.90
N ILE A 49 -6.52 -4.19 -2.42
CA ILE A 49 -6.76 -5.62 -2.26
C ILE A 49 -6.52 -6.30 -3.61
N TYR A 50 -5.59 -7.24 -3.62
CA TYR A 50 -5.29 -8.07 -4.78
C TYR A 50 -5.91 -9.44 -4.61
N ARG A 51 -6.73 -9.87 -5.57
CA ARG A 51 -7.41 -11.17 -5.57
C ARG A 51 -7.06 -11.94 -6.83
N ALA A 52 -6.47 -13.12 -6.68
CA ALA A 52 -6.10 -13.99 -7.78
C ALA A 52 -6.73 -15.37 -7.63
N ARG A 53 -7.23 -15.94 -8.74
CA ARG A 53 -7.69 -17.33 -8.82
C ARG A 53 -7.17 -18.02 -10.07
N ALA A 54 -7.09 -19.34 -9.95
CA ALA A 54 -6.91 -20.22 -11.09
C ALA A 54 -8.02 -21.29 -11.05
N ASP A 55 -9.03 -21.12 -11.89
CA ASP A 55 -10.19 -21.99 -11.99
C ASP A 55 -9.90 -23.13 -13.00
N GLY A 56 -9.08 -24.09 -12.57
CA GLY A 56 -8.60 -25.19 -13.40
C GLY A 56 -7.40 -25.90 -12.79
N THR A 57 -6.80 -26.83 -13.53
CA THR A 57 -5.60 -27.55 -13.08
C THR A 57 -4.39 -26.65 -13.22
N SER A 58 -4.06 -25.89 -12.17
CA SER A 58 -2.87 -25.04 -12.10
C SER A 58 -1.83 -25.62 -11.13
N ARG A 59 -0.54 -25.41 -11.42
CA ARG A 59 0.58 -25.68 -10.51
C ARG A 59 1.64 -24.61 -10.66
N GLY A 60 2.50 -24.50 -9.66
CA GLY A 60 3.59 -23.53 -9.64
C GLY A 60 3.09 -22.10 -9.85
N ALA A 61 1.91 -21.77 -9.31
CA ALA A 61 1.34 -20.45 -9.48
C ALA A 61 2.21 -19.41 -8.76
N VAL A 62 2.56 -18.33 -9.46
CA VAL A 62 3.26 -17.19 -8.88
C VAL A 62 2.37 -15.97 -9.06
N VAL A 63 2.05 -15.30 -7.96
CA VAL A 63 1.31 -14.04 -7.96
C VAL A 63 2.28 -12.93 -7.57
N ALA A 64 2.58 -12.03 -8.50
CA ALA A 64 3.36 -10.82 -8.23
C ALA A 64 2.43 -9.61 -8.17
N TYR A 65 2.70 -8.67 -7.28
CA TYR A 65 1.82 -7.54 -7.02
C TYR A 65 2.58 -6.37 -6.38
N LYS A 66 2.06 -5.15 -6.55
CA LYS A 66 2.63 -3.95 -5.95
C LYS A 66 2.32 -3.90 -4.44
N MET A 67 3.37 -3.96 -3.63
CA MET A 67 3.27 -3.94 -2.16
C MET A 67 3.19 -2.50 -1.62
N ASP A 68 3.90 -1.60 -2.32
CA ASP A 68 3.91 -0.14 -2.17
C ASP A 68 4.27 0.46 -3.54
N ASP A 69 4.36 1.79 -3.64
CA ASP A 69 4.60 2.52 -4.89
C ASP A 69 5.89 2.08 -5.61
N HIS A 70 6.89 1.61 -4.89
CA HIS A 70 8.21 1.28 -5.43
C HIS A 70 8.49 -0.23 -5.48
N ASN A 71 7.92 -1.02 -4.58
CA ASN A 71 8.27 -2.42 -4.41
C ASN A 71 7.22 -3.36 -4.98
N VAL A 72 7.70 -4.39 -5.69
CA VAL A 72 6.89 -5.53 -6.13
C VAL A 72 7.22 -6.72 -5.23
N ASN A 73 6.19 -7.38 -4.71
CA ASN A 73 6.32 -8.61 -3.96
C ASN A 73 5.74 -9.77 -4.76
N SER A 74 6.15 -10.99 -4.44
CA SER A 74 5.67 -12.21 -5.08
C SER A 74 5.33 -13.27 -4.04
N ALA A 75 4.22 -13.97 -4.25
CA ALA A 75 3.82 -15.12 -3.47
C ALA A 75 3.66 -16.34 -4.40
N GLN A 76 3.86 -17.54 -3.84
CA GLN A 76 3.60 -18.81 -4.54
C GLN A 76 2.44 -19.57 -3.86
N PRO A 77 1.19 -19.09 -4.00
CA PRO A 77 0.04 -19.75 -3.41
C PRO A 77 -0.28 -21.08 -4.11
N THR A 78 -0.92 -21.99 -3.38
CA THR A 78 -1.54 -23.18 -4.00
C THR A 78 -2.95 -22.81 -4.46
N LEU A 79 -3.12 -22.48 -5.74
CA LEU A 79 -4.41 -22.10 -6.34
C LEU A 79 -5.19 -23.35 -6.77
N LEU A 80 -5.81 -24.03 -5.80
CA LEU A 80 -6.79 -25.07 -6.14
C LEU A 80 -8.04 -24.43 -6.77
N PRO A 81 -8.76 -25.14 -7.67
CA PRO A 81 -10.00 -24.62 -8.25
C PRO A 81 -10.97 -24.08 -7.19
N GLY A 82 -11.45 -22.85 -7.38
CA GLY A 82 -12.35 -22.16 -6.44
C GLY A 82 -11.67 -21.53 -5.22
N GLN A 83 -10.35 -21.71 -5.01
CA GLN A 83 -9.59 -20.97 -4.01
C GLN A 83 -9.21 -19.59 -4.54
N THR A 84 -9.27 -18.59 -3.66
CA THR A 84 -8.79 -17.23 -3.96
C THR A 84 -7.59 -16.92 -3.10
N PHE A 85 -6.50 -16.55 -3.74
CA PHE A 85 -5.42 -15.85 -3.08
C PHE A 85 -5.83 -14.39 -2.93
N GLU A 86 -5.73 -13.87 -1.71
CA GLU A 86 -6.06 -12.48 -1.39
C GLU A 86 -4.95 -11.88 -0.54
N VAL A 87 -4.52 -10.68 -0.87
CA VAL A 87 -3.52 -9.92 -0.11
C VAL A 87 -3.82 -8.43 -0.15
N ASN A 88 -3.56 -7.77 0.97
CA ASN A 88 -3.73 -6.33 1.12
C ASN A 88 -2.38 -5.62 1.03
N ALA A 89 -2.39 -4.46 0.40
CA ALA A 89 -1.27 -3.54 0.28
C ALA A 89 -1.77 -2.11 0.52
N VAL A 90 -0.84 -1.19 0.74
CA VAL A 90 -1.14 0.22 0.94
C VAL A 90 -0.27 1.04 0.00
N LEU A 91 -0.89 1.79 -0.90
CA LEU A 91 -0.21 2.60 -1.92
C LEU A 91 -0.60 4.07 -1.72
N ALA A 92 0.31 4.98 -2.02
CA ALA A 92 -0.03 6.41 -2.06
C ALA A 92 -0.63 6.77 -3.44
N ASP A 93 -0.14 6.16 -4.52
CA ASP A 93 -0.75 6.28 -5.84
C ASP A 93 -1.51 4.99 -6.24
N PRO A 94 -2.85 5.01 -6.25
CA PRO A 94 -3.65 3.86 -6.64
C PRO A 94 -3.54 3.53 -8.14
N GLN A 95 -3.06 4.44 -8.98
CA GLN A 95 -2.79 4.17 -10.41
C GLN A 95 -1.64 3.20 -10.60
N LEU A 96 -0.77 3.03 -9.60
CA LEU A 96 0.34 2.07 -9.62
C LEU A 96 -0.07 0.66 -9.19
N ALA A 97 -1.33 0.45 -8.78
CA ALA A 97 -1.82 -0.85 -8.38
C ALA A 97 -1.81 -1.83 -9.57
N GLY A 98 -0.95 -2.84 -9.48
CA GLY A 98 -0.71 -3.83 -10.53
C GLY A 98 -0.54 -5.22 -9.95
N MET A 99 -0.97 -6.22 -10.71
CA MET A 99 -0.82 -7.64 -10.36
C MET A 99 -0.58 -8.50 -11.61
N GLU A 100 0.29 -9.49 -11.44
CA GLU A 100 0.57 -10.55 -12.40
C GLU A 100 0.28 -11.90 -11.74
N ILE A 101 -0.41 -12.79 -12.45
CA ILE A 101 -0.53 -14.20 -12.09
C ILE A 101 0.07 -15.04 -13.21
N SER A 102 1.02 -15.90 -12.87
CA SER A 102 1.60 -16.88 -13.77
C SER A 102 1.37 -18.30 -13.27
N ILE A 103 1.30 -19.26 -14.19
CA ILE A 103 1.21 -20.69 -13.89
C ILE A 103 2.30 -21.46 -14.64
N GLU A 104 2.71 -22.59 -14.07
CA GLU A 104 3.72 -23.44 -14.69
C GLU A 104 3.15 -24.14 -15.94
N TRP A 105 3.90 -24.11 -17.04
CA TRP A 105 3.63 -25.00 -18.18
C TRP A 105 3.89 -26.47 -17.76
N PRO A 106 3.12 -27.50 -18.21
CA PRO A 106 2.10 -27.54 -19.27
C PRO A 106 0.67 -27.32 -18.78
N TYR A 107 0.50 -26.85 -17.55
CA TYR A 107 -0.80 -26.70 -16.93
C TYR A 107 -1.61 -25.59 -17.61
N GLY A 108 -2.93 -25.68 -17.48
CA GLY A 108 -3.85 -24.75 -18.10
C GLY A 108 -5.05 -24.55 -17.19
N SER A 109 -5.49 -23.30 -17.09
CA SER A 109 -6.51 -22.88 -16.15
C SER A 109 -7.17 -21.61 -16.66
N ASN A 110 -8.36 -21.32 -16.16
CA ASN A 110 -8.92 -19.99 -16.28
C ASN A 110 -8.32 -19.12 -15.17
N LEU A 111 -7.44 -18.19 -15.55
CA LEU A 111 -6.83 -17.26 -14.63
C LEU A 111 -7.76 -16.07 -14.45
N HIS A 112 -7.97 -15.70 -13.20
CA HIS A 112 -8.79 -14.56 -12.80
C HIS A 112 -7.96 -13.66 -11.90
N CYS A 113 -7.99 -12.38 -12.16
CA CYS A 113 -7.33 -11.40 -11.33
C CYS A 113 -8.22 -10.17 -11.15
N GLU A 114 -8.27 -9.66 -9.92
CA GLU A 114 -9.12 -8.54 -9.52
C GLU A 114 -8.33 -7.65 -8.54
N ILE A 115 -8.39 -6.34 -8.76
CA ILE A 115 -7.74 -5.33 -7.93
C ILE A 115 -8.82 -4.39 -7.44
N LEU A 116 -8.94 -4.29 -6.11
CA LEU A 116 -9.83 -3.36 -5.44
C LEU A 116 -8.99 -2.25 -4.81
N VAL A 117 -9.35 -1.00 -5.04
CA VAL A 117 -8.80 0.17 -4.36
C VAL A 117 -9.92 0.77 -3.54
N ASP A 118 -9.74 0.88 -2.24
CA ASP A 118 -10.76 1.36 -1.29
C ASP A 118 -12.12 0.65 -1.51
N ASP A 119 -12.06 -0.68 -1.61
CA ASP A 119 -13.19 -1.59 -1.86
C ASP A 119 -13.91 -1.40 -3.22
N GLN A 120 -13.34 -0.61 -4.14
CA GLN A 120 -13.84 -0.45 -5.51
C GLN A 120 -12.99 -1.26 -6.49
N ILE A 121 -13.62 -2.09 -7.32
CA ILE A 121 -12.91 -2.83 -8.37
C ILE A 121 -12.44 -1.84 -9.44
N VAL A 122 -11.13 -1.59 -9.50
CA VAL A 122 -10.52 -0.68 -10.49
C VAL A 122 -9.96 -1.45 -11.69
N ALA A 123 -9.57 -2.70 -11.49
CA ALA A 123 -9.08 -3.56 -12.56
C ALA A 123 -9.55 -5.00 -12.36
N LYS A 124 -9.90 -5.64 -13.46
CA LYS A 124 -10.33 -7.03 -13.49
C LYS A 124 -9.98 -7.64 -14.84
N ALA A 125 -9.39 -8.84 -14.82
CA ALA A 125 -9.11 -9.58 -16.03
C ALA A 125 -9.32 -11.08 -15.82
N ASP A 126 -9.76 -11.73 -16.90
CA ASP A 126 -10.04 -13.15 -16.97
C ASP A 126 -9.40 -13.67 -18.26
N GLN A 127 -8.59 -14.73 -18.17
CA GLN A 127 -7.95 -15.33 -19.32
C GLN A 127 -7.91 -16.85 -19.21
N PHE A 128 -8.39 -17.52 -20.26
CA PHE A 128 -8.26 -18.96 -20.37
C PHE A 128 -6.91 -19.34 -20.99
N ILE A 129 -6.13 -20.12 -20.25
CA ILE A 129 -4.87 -20.71 -20.71
C ILE A 129 -5.11 -22.18 -21.02
N ALA A 130 -5.13 -22.53 -22.31
CA ALA A 130 -5.45 -23.88 -22.78
C ALA A 130 -4.24 -24.83 -22.62
N PRO A 131 -4.31 -25.94 -21.86
CA PRO A 131 -3.17 -26.84 -21.62
C PRO A 131 -2.47 -27.28 -22.92
N ARG A 132 -1.13 -27.26 -22.95
CA ARG A 132 -0.34 -27.65 -24.14
C ARG A 132 0.76 -28.62 -23.80
N LEU A 133 0.91 -29.65 -24.63
CA LEU A 133 1.99 -30.65 -24.51
C LEU A 133 3.36 -30.16 -24.94
N LEU A 134 3.43 -29.07 -25.71
CA LEU A 134 4.67 -28.41 -26.09
C LEU A 134 4.60 -26.94 -25.69
N ARG A 135 5.69 -26.40 -25.17
CA ARG A 135 5.79 -24.96 -24.87
C ARG A 135 5.66 -24.18 -26.17
N PRO A 136 4.73 -23.20 -26.26
CA PRO A 136 4.67 -22.28 -27.39
C PRO A 136 6.02 -21.59 -27.57
N LYS A 137 6.56 -21.60 -28.79
CA LYS A 137 7.83 -20.95 -29.11
C LYS A 137 7.66 -19.44 -29.37
N ASP A 138 6.48 -19.06 -29.85
CA ASP A 138 6.17 -17.70 -30.29
C ASP A 138 5.39 -16.88 -29.24
N ASP A 139 5.15 -17.44 -28.05
CA ASP A 139 4.42 -16.78 -26.96
C ASP A 139 5.18 -16.94 -25.63
N PRO A 140 6.07 -15.99 -25.29
CA PRO A 140 6.82 -16.02 -24.04
C PRO A 140 5.95 -15.72 -22.81
N MET A 141 4.77 -15.11 -23.00
CA MET A 141 3.84 -14.77 -21.93
C MET A 141 2.75 -15.83 -21.73
N TYR A 142 2.92 -17.01 -22.36
CA TYR A 142 1.99 -18.11 -22.21
C TYR A 142 1.89 -18.53 -20.74
N GLY A 143 0.67 -18.52 -20.21
CA GLY A 143 0.42 -18.86 -18.81
C GLY A 143 0.56 -17.69 -17.84
N VAL A 144 0.75 -16.46 -18.34
CA VAL A 144 0.78 -15.23 -17.57
C VAL A 144 -0.46 -14.39 -17.87
N LEU A 145 -1.10 -13.85 -16.83
CA LEU A 145 -2.17 -12.87 -16.90
C LEU A 145 -1.79 -11.64 -16.07
N GLN A 146 -1.88 -10.47 -16.69
CA GLN A 146 -1.59 -9.17 -16.11
C GLN A 146 -2.87 -8.39 -15.88
N CYS A 147 -2.98 -7.65 -14.78
CA CYS A 147 -4.04 -6.67 -14.56
C CYS A 147 -3.56 -5.44 -13.80
N GLY A 148 -4.24 -4.33 -14.09
CA GLY A 148 -3.89 -3.03 -13.53
C GLY A 148 -2.62 -2.46 -14.16
N ALA A 149 -1.85 -1.77 -13.34
CA ALA A 149 -0.58 -1.17 -13.74
C ALA A 149 0.47 -2.25 -14.11
N PRO A 150 1.37 -1.97 -15.06
CA PRO A 150 2.46 -2.88 -15.36
C PRO A 150 3.40 -2.98 -14.16
N LEU A 151 3.62 -4.20 -13.69
CA LEU A 151 4.74 -4.50 -12.82
C LEU A 151 5.99 -4.44 -13.71
N ASN A 152 6.92 -3.53 -13.45
CA ASN A 152 8.21 -3.45 -14.18
C ASN A 152 9.10 -4.66 -13.85
N LEU A 153 8.56 -5.87 -13.92
CA LEU A 153 9.24 -7.12 -13.75
C LEU A 153 10.05 -7.37 -15.02
N PRO A 154 11.34 -7.73 -14.90
CA PRO A 154 12.09 -8.19 -16.05
C PRO A 154 11.41 -9.46 -16.55
N THR A 155 10.70 -9.34 -17.67
CA THR A 155 10.28 -10.51 -18.45
C THR A 155 11.55 -11.14 -19.01
N ASP A 156 11.69 -12.46 -18.92
CA ASP A 156 12.79 -13.20 -19.53
C ASP A 156 12.79 -12.94 -21.05
N GLY A 157 13.49 -11.89 -21.49
CA GLY A 157 13.54 -11.43 -22.89
C GLY A 157 13.18 -9.96 -23.15
N ALA A 158 12.75 -9.16 -22.17
CA ALA A 158 12.60 -7.72 -22.39
C ALA A 158 13.98 -7.04 -22.47
N ALA A 159 14.42 -6.76 -23.70
CA ALA A 159 15.51 -5.85 -23.96
C ALA A 159 15.21 -4.51 -23.27
N THR A 160 16.07 -4.13 -22.34
CA THR A 160 16.08 -2.79 -21.74
C THR A 160 16.17 -1.77 -22.88
N ALA A 161 15.20 -0.87 -22.98
CA ALA A 161 15.25 0.21 -23.96
C ALA A 161 16.57 0.98 -23.79
N PRO A 162 17.30 1.29 -24.87
CA PRO A 162 18.56 2.02 -24.76
C PRO A 162 18.27 3.41 -24.22
N THR A 163 18.95 3.76 -23.13
CA THR A 163 19.01 5.12 -22.60
C THR A 163 19.58 6.02 -23.70
N PRO A 164 18.99 7.19 -24.00
CA PRO A 164 19.57 8.09 -24.98
C PRO A 164 20.92 8.61 -24.46
N ASP A 165 21.97 8.31 -25.23
CA ASP A 165 23.35 8.71 -24.97
C ASP A 165 23.45 10.23 -24.97
N VAL A 166 23.76 10.81 -23.80
CA VAL A 166 23.95 12.25 -23.62
C VAL A 166 25.38 12.60 -24.06
N SER A 167 25.47 13.09 -25.29
CA SER A 167 26.37 14.15 -25.80
C SER A 167 27.78 14.26 -25.19
N THR A 168 28.80 13.82 -25.94
CA THR A 168 30.17 14.38 -25.82
C THR A 168 30.36 15.46 -26.89
N PRO A 169 30.70 16.72 -26.56
CA PRO A 169 31.02 17.73 -27.56
C PRO A 169 32.43 17.50 -28.14
N LEU A 170 32.56 17.49 -29.47
CA LEU A 170 33.86 17.52 -30.14
C LEU A 170 34.57 18.88 -29.90
N PRO A 171 35.90 18.90 -29.68
CA PRO A 171 36.67 20.14 -29.61
C PRO A 171 36.85 20.76 -31.01
N PRO A 172 37.04 22.09 -31.11
CA PRO A 172 37.20 22.78 -32.38
C PRO A 172 38.61 22.55 -32.97
N GLU A 173 38.68 22.16 -34.23
CA GLU A 173 39.92 22.16 -35.01
C GLU A 173 40.35 23.61 -35.34
N ALA A 174 41.66 23.84 -35.28
CA ALA A 174 42.34 25.11 -35.57
C ALA A 174 42.83 25.16 -37.03
#